data_AF-A0A2R5F4V4-F1
#
_entry.id   AF-A0A2R5F4V4-F1
#
_cell.length_a   1.000
_cell.length_b   1.000
_cell.length_c   1.000
_cell.angle_alpha   90.00
_cell.angle_beta   90.00
_cell.angle_gamma   90.00
#
_symmetry.space_group_name_H-M   'P 1'
#
loop_
_entity.id
_entity.type
_entity.pdbx_description
1 polymer ?
#
loop_
_entity_poly.entity_id
_entity_poly.type
_entity_poly.pdbx_seq_one_letter_code
_entity_poly.pdbx_strand_id
1 'polypeptide(L)'
;MLKQQRWLWALAIATLGIYFWGLGSIPLLSFNEARRGVPVQEMLASGDWLIPTLNHHLYISKPPLLYWLAAIPAVVIGNASEWAVRLPSALAALGVTWFSFFVVRRHFGLAAAVTTVVVLITSAGFTTFARRAEIEMLLASCCFASILSAFEYIFGSHDRKWLNLAFIFIGLALLTKGPVALLFYVPLMLVFWWRYRVPQAMECLTHWRGWLIALLIALPWYLAVSLKLGWDIWGHIVETDMAGKIERAQADPLYQYPLWLIADFLPWCLLVLLNPTKNTRRWLDSPKSGFMLIAAVIPLVLFSLMANKHAKYLLPSYPAWAILFALLASEVYLKLSSQKQRWAVGGCAVLVAAFFVFYAVGEAKVFKHRYQALPQIAKTFVQYPQVPVYALHEVDPRAVYYRGQPMPVLEAVDIAQKASAGERFLLFVEEKSLVPSLNLCKLAEFSPYLKQGHSAAIYGSGALCK
;
A
#
# COMPACT_ATOMS: atom_id res chain seq x y z
N MET A 1 33.78 -15.33 8.05
CA MET A 1 32.72 -14.66 8.85
C MET A 1 32.69 -13.14 8.69
N LEU A 2 33.76 -12.39 8.96
CA LEU A 2 33.75 -10.91 8.93
C LEU A 2 33.31 -10.30 7.58
N LYS A 3 33.81 -10.84 6.46
CA LYS A 3 33.42 -10.37 5.11
C LYS A 3 31.92 -10.56 4.83
N GLN A 4 31.36 -11.69 5.27
CA GLN A 4 29.94 -12.02 5.10
C GLN A 4 29.04 -11.12 5.97
N GLN A 5 29.47 -10.80 7.19
CA GLN A 5 28.77 -9.86 8.06
C GLN A 5 28.71 -8.46 7.44
N ARG A 6 29.83 -7.98 6.85
CA ARG A 6 29.87 -6.66 6.17
C ARG A 6 28.83 -6.54 5.04
N TRP A 7 28.64 -7.59 4.24
CA TRP A 7 27.63 -7.59 3.17
C TRP A 7 26.20 -7.54 3.70
N LEU A 8 25.92 -8.24 4.81
CA LEU A 8 24.59 -8.20 5.43
C LEU A 8 24.28 -6.82 6.01
N TRP A 9 25.27 -6.16 6.62
CA TRP A 9 25.12 -4.78 7.08
C TRP A 9 24.90 -3.82 5.91
N ALA A 10 25.65 -3.95 4.82
CA ALA A 10 25.44 -3.13 3.63
C ALA A 10 24.03 -3.31 3.05
N LEU A 11 23.52 -4.55 3.02
CA LEU A 11 22.16 -4.85 2.55
C LEU A 11 21.08 -4.28 3.49
N ALA A 12 21.29 -4.35 4.80
CA ALA A 12 20.43 -3.72 5.79
C ALA A 12 20.39 -2.20 5.64
N ILE A 13 21.55 -1.56 5.50
CA ILE A 13 21.66 -0.12 5.25
C ILE A 13 20.98 0.25 3.94
N ALA A 14 21.18 -0.52 2.87
CA ALA A 14 20.51 -0.28 1.58
C ALA A 14 18.99 -0.39 1.70
N THR A 15 18.49 -1.39 2.42
CA THR A 15 17.04 -1.58 2.66
C THR A 15 16.47 -0.38 3.43
N LEU A 16 17.16 0.05 4.50
CA LEU A 16 16.76 1.22 5.28
C LEU A 16 16.80 2.51 4.45
N GLY A 17 17.86 2.70 3.66
CA GLY A 17 17.98 3.84 2.75
C GLY A 17 16.84 3.87 1.75
N ILE A 18 16.55 2.76 1.07
CA ILE A 18 15.49 2.70 0.05
C ILE A 18 14.10 2.89 0.66
N TYR A 19 13.80 2.34 1.83
CA TYR A 19 12.44 2.46 2.40
C TYR A 19 12.21 3.73 3.22
N PHE A 20 13.23 4.28 3.88
CA PHE A 20 13.04 5.38 4.86
C PHE A 20 13.68 6.71 4.46
N TRP A 21 14.72 6.72 3.60
CA TRP A 21 15.37 7.98 3.22
C TRP A 21 14.38 8.90 2.49
N GLY A 22 14.19 10.12 2.98
CA GLY A 22 13.26 11.09 2.39
C GLY A 22 11.79 10.65 2.42
N LEU A 23 11.38 9.77 3.35
CA LEU A 23 10.00 9.25 3.38
C LEU A 23 8.93 10.37 3.46
N GLY A 24 9.24 11.48 4.13
CA GLY A 24 8.38 12.68 4.19
C GLY A 24 8.86 13.87 3.35
N SER A 25 9.85 13.71 2.46
CA SER A 25 10.47 14.86 1.77
C SER A 25 9.65 15.43 0.62
N ILE A 26 8.67 14.68 0.12
CA ILE A 26 7.73 15.13 -0.91
C ILE A 26 6.30 15.03 -0.38
N PRO A 27 5.40 15.96 -0.79
CA PRO A 27 3.99 15.86 -0.52
C PRO A 27 3.34 14.54 -1.00
N LEU A 28 2.08 14.31 -0.60
CA LEU A 28 1.29 13.15 -1.00
C LEU A 28 1.10 13.12 -2.53
N LEU A 29 1.56 12.03 -3.18
CA LEU A 29 1.53 11.95 -4.64
C LEU A 29 0.25 11.33 -5.19
N SER A 30 -0.45 10.55 -4.37
CA SER A 30 -1.66 9.84 -4.79
C SER A 30 -2.87 10.28 -3.98
N PHE A 31 -4.02 10.23 -4.64
CA PHE A 31 -5.33 10.36 -4.03
C PHE A 31 -5.52 9.37 -2.87
N ASN A 32 -5.01 8.14 -3.01
CA ASN A 32 -5.11 7.13 -1.96
C ASN A 32 -4.31 7.50 -0.72
N GLU A 33 -3.11 8.08 -0.86
CA GLU A 33 -2.34 8.53 0.30
C GLU A 33 -3.13 9.55 1.13
N ALA A 34 -3.76 10.52 0.47
CA ALA A 34 -4.57 11.51 1.18
C ALA A 34 -5.85 10.92 1.79
N ARG A 35 -6.49 9.95 1.13
CA ARG A 35 -7.59 9.16 1.73
C ARG A 35 -7.17 8.36 2.96
N ARG A 36 -5.86 8.21 3.23
CA ARG A 36 -5.36 7.65 4.49
C ARG A 36 -4.86 8.71 5.45
N GLY A 37 -4.31 9.82 4.94
CA GLY A 37 -3.81 10.92 5.75
C GLY A 37 -4.91 11.77 6.40
N VAL A 38 -5.98 12.11 5.66
CA VAL A 38 -7.09 12.93 6.18
C VAL A 38 -7.78 12.27 7.38
N PRO A 39 -8.16 10.96 7.33
CA PRO A 39 -8.70 10.31 8.53
C PRO A 39 -7.76 10.36 9.73
N VAL A 40 -6.45 10.27 9.52
CA VAL A 40 -5.47 10.39 10.62
C VAL A 40 -5.46 11.80 11.20
N GLN A 41 -5.52 12.85 10.37
CA GLN A 41 -5.66 14.24 10.83
C GLN A 41 -6.95 14.43 11.65
N GLU A 42 -8.07 13.90 11.17
CA GLU A 42 -9.36 14.03 11.84
C GLU A 42 -9.44 13.21 13.13
N MET A 43 -8.81 12.03 13.20
CA MET A 43 -8.66 11.26 14.44
C MET A 43 -7.82 12.02 15.48
N LEU A 44 -6.74 12.68 15.05
CA LEU A 44 -5.91 13.51 15.93
C LEU A 44 -6.69 14.71 16.47
N ALA A 45 -7.47 15.38 15.61
CA ALA A 45 -8.22 16.57 15.98
C ALA A 45 -9.44 16.28 16.87
N SER A 46 -10.16 15.19 16.60
CA SER A 46 -11.38 14.82 17.32
C SER A 46 -11.15 13.94 18.54
N GLY A 47 -10.07 13.16 18.56
CA GLY A 47 -9.87 12.09 19.54
C GLY A 47 -10.76 10.85 19.31
N ASP A 48 -11.60 10.80 18.28
CA ASP A 48 -12.38 9.60 17.93
C ASP A 48 -11.53 8.66 17.05
N TRP A 49 -11.02 7.60 17.66
CA TRP A 49 -10.23 6.56 16.95
C TRP A 49 -11.11 5.43 16.42
N LEU A 50 -12.38 5.38 16.79
CA LEU A 50 -13.28 4.28 16.43
C LEU A 50 -13.85 4.48 15.03
N ILE A 51 -14.36 5.68 14.74
CA ILE A 51 -15.03 6.00 13.48
C ILE A 51 -14.13 6.88 12.61
N PRO A 52 -13.46 6.32 11.58
CA PRO A 52 -12.76 7.13 10.60
C PRO A 52 -13.72 8.03 9.81
N THR A 53 -13.33 9.27 9.64
CA THR A 53 -14.01 10.25 8.79
C THR A 53 -13.07 10.75 7.69
N LEU A 54 -13.64 11.18 6.58
CA LEU A 54 -12.94 11.78 5.45
C LEU A 54 -13.68 13.06 5.08
N ASN A 55 -13.04 14.21 5.29
CA ASN A 55 -13.68 15.50 5.16
C ASN A 55 -14.93 15.62 6.06
N HIS A 56 -14.87 15.09 7.28
CA HIS A 56 -15.98 14.94 8.23
C HIS A 56 -17.17 14.09 7.80
N HIS A 57 -17.09 13.44 6.64
CA HIS A 57 -18.06 12.42 6.25
C HIS A 57 -17.61 11.04 6.73
N LEU A 58 -18.57 10.19 7.07
CA LEU A 58 -18.31 8.83 7.52
C LEU A 58 -17.48 8.04 6.50
N TYR A 59 -16.35 7.47 6.93
CA TYR A 59 -15.38 6.80 6.04
C TYR A 59 -14.95 5.41 6.54
N ILE A 60 -15.93 4.55 6.78
CA ILE A 60 -15.75 3.17 7.29
C ILE A 60 -15.65 2.10 6.19
N SER A 61 -15.41 2.50 4.94
CA SER A 61 -15.22 1.57 3.81
C SER A 61 -14.04 0.60 4.01
N LYS A 62 -13.09 0.93 4.89
CA LYS A 62 -11.92 0.11 5.21
C LYS A 62 -11.69 0.09 6.74
N PRO A 63 -11.32 -1.07 7.30
CA PRO A 63 -10.93 -1.19 8.71
C PRO A 63 -9.74 -0.29 9.10
N PRO A 64 -9.54 -0.02 10.40
CA PRO A 64 -8.79 1.14 10.84
C PRO A 64 -7.31 0.90 11.11
N LEU A 65 -6.80 -0.33 10.96
CA LEU A 65 -5.44 -0.65 11.45
C LEU A 65 -4.36 0.27 10.86
N LEU A 66 -4.42 0.59 9.57
CA LEU A 66 -3.47 1.53 8.98
C LEU A 66 -3.58 2.92 9.61
N TYR A 67 -4.80 3.42 9.84
CA TYR A 67 -5.01 4.74 10.44
C TYR A 67 -4.47 4.78 11.86
N TRP A 68 -4.73 3.75 12.66
CA TRP A 68 -4.20 3.65 14.02
C TRP A 68 -2.68 3.62 14.04
N LEU A 69 -2.05 2.82 13.18
CA LEU A 69 -0.59 2.77 13.09
C LEU A 69 0.01 4.09 12.62
N ALA A 70 -0.67 4.83 11.75
CA ALA A 70 -0.26 6.18 11.31
C ALA A 70 -0.52 7.26 12.38
N ALA A 71 -1.59 7.11 13.18
CA ALA A 71 -1.95 8.03 14.23
C ALA A 71 -0.95 8.01 15.40
N ILE A 72 -0.36 6.85 15.72
CA ILE A 72 0.65 6.73 16.80
C ILE A 72 1.82 7.73 16.62
N PRO A 73 2.60 7.70 15.52
CA PRO A 73 3.66 8.68 15.31
C PRO A 73 3.12 10.10 15.14
N ALA A 74 1.91 10.26 14.57
CA ALA A 74 1.30 11.57 14.41
C ALA A 74 0.99 12.25 15.74
N VAL A 75 0.50 11.49 16.74
CA VAL A 75 0.27 11.99 18.11
C VAL A 75 1.59 12.42 18.76
N VAL A 76 2.64 11.61 18.61
CA VAL A 76 3.97 11.93 19.18
C VAL A 76 4.56 13.19 18.56
N ILE A 77 4.38 13.41 17.26
CA ILE A 77 4.88 14.58 16.52
C ILE A 77 3.95 15.80 16.70
N GLY A 78 2.68 15.59 17.05
CA GLY A 78 1.65 16.62 17.12
C GLY A 78 1.04 16.98 15.76
N ASN A 79 1.35 16.25 14.69
CA ASN A 79 0.72 16.41 13.38
C ASN A 79 0.78 15.11 12.56
N ALA A 80 -0.19 14.93 11.67
CA ALA A 80 -0.15 13.86 10.67
C ALA A 80 0.67 14.32 9.46
N SER A 81 2.00 14.39 9.61
CA SER A 81 2.92 14.66 8.50
C SER A 81 2.99 13.51 7.50
N GLU A 82 3.51 13.79 6.30
CA GLU A 82 3.75 12.78 5.26
C GLU A 82 4.61 11.63 5.77
N TRP A 83 5.60 11.93 6.61
CA TRP A 83 6.43 10.90 7.25
C TRP A 83 5.60 10.00 8.17
N ALA A 84 4.78 10.60 9.05
CA ALA A 84 3.96 9.85 10.01
C ALA A 84 2.97 8.91 9.31
N VAL A 85 2.30 9.37 8.26
CA VAL A 85 1.30 8.57 7.53
C VAL A 85 1.91 7.50 6.63
N ARG A 86 3.17 7.65 6.19
CA ARG A 86 3.90 6.66 5.39
C ARG A 86 4.69 5.65 6.22
N LEU A 87 5.02 5.98 7.47
CA LEU A 87 5.83 5.15 8.36
C LEU A 87 5.30 3.70 8.50
N PRO A 88 3.98 3.46 8.67
CA PRO A 88 3.46 2.08 8.78
C PRO A 88 3.79 1.22 7.56
N SER A 89 3.70 1.77 6.34
CA SER A 89 4.03 1.06 5.11
C SER A 89 5.51 0.71 5.03
N ALA A 90 6.39 1.64 5.40
CA ALA A 90 7.84 1.41 5.38
C ALA A 90 8.26 0.34 6.40
N LEU A 91 7.67 0.36 7.60
CA LEU A 91 7.88 -0.66 8.63
C LEU A 91 7.31 -2.02 8.21
N ALA A 92 6.12 -2.04 7.60
CA ALA A 92 5.49 -3.26 7.08
C ALA A 92 6.36 -3.92 6.00
N ALA A 93 6.89 -3.13 5.05
CA ALA A 93 7.81 -3.58 4.02
C ALA A 93 9.13 -4.11 4.62
N LEU A 94 9.72 -3.38 5.56
CA LEU A 94 10.94 -3.80 6.26
C LEU A 94 10.72 -5.15 6.97
N GLY A 95 9.62 -5.29 7.72
CA GLY A 95 9.28 -6.49 8.47
C GLY A 95 9.15 -7.71 7.57
N VAL A 96 8.35 -7.63 6.50
CA VAL A 96 8.14 -8.77 5.60
C VAL A 96 9.38 -9.12 4.78
N THR A 97 10.18 -8.12 4.38
CA THR A 97 11.44 -8.34 3.66
C THR A 97 12.44 -9.12 4.52
N TRP A 98 12.63 -8.73 5.79
CA TRP A 98 13.57 -9.42 6.68
C TRP A 98 13.02 -10.74 7.24
N PHE A 99 11.71 -10.84 7.46
CA PHE A 99 11.12 -12.13 7.78
C PHE A 99 11.31 -13.13 6.63
N SER A 100 11.10 -12.70 5.38
CA SER A 100 11.42 -13.49 4.19
C SER A 100 12.90 -13.89 4.17
N PHE A 101 13.82 -12.96 4.44
CA PHE A 101 15.26 -13.28 4.54
C PHE A 101 15.54 -14.41 5.54
N PHE A 102 14.99 -14.35 6.75
CA PHE A 102 15.27 -15.35 7.78
C PHE A 102 14.71 -16.74 7.43
N VAL A 103 13.46 -16.80 6.94
CA VAL A 103 12.84 -18.05 6.50
C VAL A 103 13.60 -18.63 5.30
N VAL A 104 13.90 -17.81 4.29
CA VAL A 104 14.62 -18.27 3.09
C VAL A 104 16.02 -18.74 3.45
N ARG A 105 16.72 -18.03 4.35
CA ARG A 105 18.07 -18.43 4.79
C ARG A 105 18.06 -19.81 5.45
N ARG A 106 17.05 -20.09 6.27
CA ARG A 106 16.89 -21.36 6.98
C ARG A 106 16.57 -22.51 6.03
N HIS A 107 15.72 -22.29 5.03
CA HIS A 107 15.16 -23.37 4.21
C HIS A 107 15.83 -23.54 2.83
N PHE A 108 16.41 -22.47 2.28
CA PHE A 108 16.97 -22.43 0.92
C PHE A 108 18.42 -21.90 0.88
N GLY A 109 18.96 -21.48 2.02
CA GLY A 109 20.34 -21.03 2.15
C GLY A 109 20.53 -19.52 1.97
N LEU A 110 21.73 -19.05 2.32
CA LEU A 110 22.03 -17.63 2.39
C LEU A 110 21.98 -16.91 1.04
N ALA A 111 22.45 -17.54 -0.03
CA ALA A 111 22.50 -16.92 -1.36
C ALA A 111 21.08 -16.56 -1.81
N ALA A 112 20.14 -17.50 -1.71
CA ALA A 112 18.72 -17.25 -1.97
C ALA A 112 18.17 -16.14 -1.07
N ALA A 113 18.47 -16.15 0.23
CA ALA A 113 17.96 -15.15 1.17
C ALA A 113 18.42 -13.73 0.84
N VAL A 114 19.71 -13.54 0.58
CA VAL A 114 20.27 -12.25 0.16
C VAL A 114 19.62 -11.80 -1.14
N THR A 115 19.50 -12.69 -2.12
CA THR A 115 18.88 -12.36 -3.40
C THR A 115 17.40 -12.02 -3.24
N THR A 116 16.63 -12.67 -2.35
CA THR A 116 15.23 -12.32 -2.07
C THR A 116 15.11 -10.86 -1.61
N VAL A 117 15.98 -10.42 -0.70
CA VAL A 117 15.98 -9.02 -0.25
C VAL A 117 16.33 -8.08 -1.40
N VAL A 118 17.35 -8.40 -2.18
CA VAL A 118 17.74 -7.58 -3.35
C VAL A 118 16.58 -7.48 -4.35
N VAL A 119 15.89 -8.59 -4.67
CA VAL A 119 14.74 -8.59 -5.58
C VAL A 119 13.60 -7.72 -5.03
N LEU A 120 13.30 -7.82 -3.73
CA LEU A 120 12.24 -7.03 -3.09
C LEU A 120 12.54 -5.53 -3.09
N ILE A 121 13.74 -5.10 -2.70
CA ILE A 121 14.11 -3.67 -2.66
C ILE A 121 14.30 -3.08 -4.06
N THR A 122 14.48 -3.93 -5.09
CA THR A 122 14.58 -3.54 -6.51
C THR A 122 13.34 -3.91 -7.32
N SER A 123 12.22 -4.22 -6.66
CA SER A 123 10.92 -4.35 -7.31
C SER A 123 10.20 -3.02 -7.31
N ALA A 124 9.84 -2.50 -8.49
CA ALA A 124 9.28 -1.16 -8.63
C ALA A 124 7.96 -1.00 -7.86
N GLY A 125 7.01 -1.91 -8.06
CA GLY A 125 5.75 -1.94 -7.31
C GLY A 125 5.97 -2.09 -5.81
N PHE A 126 6.78 -3.05 -5.37
CA PHE A 126 7.01 -3.29 -3.93
C PHE A 126 7.60 -2.07 -3.24
N THR A 127 8.70 -1.53 -3.77
CA THR A 127 9.38 -0.37 -3.16
C THR A 127 8.53 0.90 -3.25
N THR A 128 7.73 1.07 -4.31
CA THR A 128 6.80 2.20 -4.38
C THR A 128 5.79 2.13 -3.25
N PHE A 129 5.12 1.00 -3.05
CA PHE A 129 4.14 0.87 -1.96
C PHE A 129 4.79 0.86 -0.56
N ALA A 130 6.06 0.47 -0.44
CA ALA A 130 6.82 0.61 0.82
C ALA A 130 6.93 2.08 1.27
N ARG A 131 6.91 3.02 0.32
CA ARG A 131 7.11 4.45 0.55
C ARG A 131 5.83 5.29 0.48
N ARG A 132 4.66 4.65 0.32
CA ARG A 132 3.36 5.30 0.15
C ARG A 132 2.44 5.00 1.32
N ALA A 133 1.63 5.97 1.72
CA ALA A 133 0.59 5.79 2.73
C ALA A 133 -0.63 5.06 2.14
N GLU A 134 -0.45 3.81 1.71
CA GLU A 134 -1.50 2.96 1.14
C GLU A 134 -1.66 1.66 1.95
N ILE A 135 -2.90 1.20 2.10
CA ILE A 135 -3.28 0.01 2.89
C ILE A 135 -2.61 -1.26 2.34
N GLU A 136 -2.29 -1.26 1.05
CA GLU A 136 -1.79 -2.41 0.33
C GLU A 136 -0.46 -2.95 0.86
N MET A 137 0.49 -2.09 1.30
CA MET A 137 1.76 -2.59 1.82
C MET A 137 1.60 -3.25 3.19
N LEU A 138 0.78 -2.66 4.07
CA LEU A 138 0.45 -3.27 5.36
C LEU A 138 -0.27 -4.61 5.17
N LEU A 139 -1.25 -4.66 4.26
CA LEU A 139 -1.94 -5.90 3.91
C LEU A 139 -0.96 -6.94 3.37
N ALA A 140 -0.07 -6.55 2.45
CA ALA A 140 0.93 -7.43 1.87
C ALA A 140 1.85 -8.03 2.93
N SER A 141 2.30 -7.21 3.87
CA SER A 141 3.10 -7.64 5.00
C SER A 141 2.36 -8.62 5.90
N CYS A 142 1.13 -8.30 6.33
CA CYS A 142 0.34 -9.19 7.18
C CYS A 142 0.01 -10.52 6.48
N CYS A 143 -0.50 -10.48 5.24
CA CYS A 143 -0.82 -11.69 4.48
C CYS A 143 0.42 -12.57 4.29
N PHE A 144 1.55 -11.99 3.85
CA PHE A 144 2.72 -12.80 3.57
C PHE A 144 3.47 -13.25 4.83
N ALA A 145 3.48 -12.44 5.90
CA ALA A 145 3.99 -12.89 7.20
C ALA A 145 3.15 -14.04 7.77
N SER A 146 1.83 -14.05 7.53
CA SER A 146 1.00 -15.21 7.86
C SER A 146 1.41 -16.45 7.08
N ILE A 147 1.62 -16.30 5.76
CA ILE A 147 2.07 -17.38 4.87
C ILE A 147 3.44 -17.92 5.31
N LEU A 148 4.40 -17.05 5.63
CA LEU A 148 5.73 -17.44 6.12
C LEU A 148 5.68 -18.14 7.49
N SER A 149 4.80 -17.69 8.38
CA SER A 149 4.59 -18.33 9.67
C SER A 149 3.99 -19.73 9.50
N ALA A 150 2.99 -19.87 8.61
CA ALA A 150 2.46 -21.19 8.25
C ALA A 150 3.51 -22.08 7.57
N PHE A 151 4.38 -21.50 6.73
CA PHE A 151 5.49 -22.24 6.12
C PHE A 151 6.48 -22.78 7.17
N GLU A 152 6.86 -21.98 8.16
CA GLU A 152 7.71 -22.41 9.28
C GLU A 152 7.04 -23.47 10.15
N TYR A 153 5.71 -23.39 10.32
CA TYR A 153 4.95 -24.46 10.96
C TYR A 153 5.01 -25.77 10.16
N ILE A 154 4.78 -25.71 8.84
CA ILE A 154 4.69 -26.90 7.97
C ILE A 154 6.07 -27.56 7.73
N PHE A 155 7.14 -26.77 7.59
CA PHE A 155 8.44 -27.27 7.14
C PHE A 155 9.59 -27.04 8.13
N GLY A 156 9.38 -26.24 9.16
CA GLY A 156 10.36 -25.91 10.18
C GLY A 156 10.19 -26.77 11.43
N SER A 157 10.09 -26.11 12.59
CA SER A 157 10.05 -26.79 13.89
C SER A 157 8.73 -27.47 14.21
N HIS A 158 7.67 -27.25 13.42
CA HIS A 158 6.30 -27.69 13.74
C HIS A 158 5.77 -27.13 15.08
N ASP A 159 6.39 -26.06 15.58
CA ASP A 159 5.96 -25.39 16.80
C ASP A 159 4.66 -24.60 16.53
N ARG A 160 3.65 -24.84 17.36
CA ARG A 160 2.35 -24.14 17.33
C ARG A 160 2.46 -22.64 17.49
N LYS A 161 3.58 -22.12 18.03
CA LYS A 161 3.84 -20.68 18.06
C LYS A 161 3.82 -20.06 16.67
N TRP A 162 4.37 -20.76 15.67
CA TRP A 162 4.32 -20.31 14.27
C TRP A 162 2.91 -20.35 13.70
N LEU A 163 2.14 -21.38 14.04
CA LEU A 163 0.74 -21.47 13.65
C LEU A 163 -0.07 -20.32 14.26
N ASN A 164 0.05 -20.07 15.56
CA ASN A 164 -0.60 -18.95 16.24
C ASN A 164 -0.18 -17.61 15.66
N LEU A 165 1.11 -17.42 15.36
CA LEU A 165 1.61 -16.22 14.71
C LEU A 165 1.01 -16.02 13.31
N ALA A 166 0.80 -17.10 12.55
CA ALA A 166 0.11 -17.04 11.28
C ALA A 166 -1.31 -16.46 11.44
N PHE A 167 -2.03 -16.87 12.49
CA PHE A 167 -3.37 -16.38 12.78
C PHE A 167 -3.42 -14.97 13.37
N ILE A 168 -2.40 -14.55 14.14
CA ILE A 168 -2.24 -13.15 14.54
C ILE A 168 -2.18 -12.27 13.30
N PHE A 169 -1.34 -12.63 12.33
CA PHE A 169 -1.21 -11.89 11.08
C PHE A 169 -2.47 -11.96 10.20
N ILE A 170 -3.24 -13.06 10.21
CA ILE A 170 -4.57 -13.10 9.58
C ILE A 170 -5.51 -12.08 10.23
N GLY A 171 -5.58 -12.05 11.57
CA GLY A 171 -6.39 -11.06 12.30
C GLY A 171 -6.03 -9.62 11.95
N LEU A 172 -4.72 -9.30 11.90
CA LEU A 172 -4.25 -7.99 11.47
C LEU A 172 -4.59 -7.68 10.00
N ALA A 173 -4.49 -8.66 9.11
CA ALA A 173 -4.86 -8.48 7.70
C ALA A 173 -6.38 -8.23 7.53
N LEU A 174 -7.22 -8.94 8.30
CA LEU A 174 -8.66 -8.70 8.36
C LEU A 174 -8.99 -7.31 8.91
N LEU A 175 -8.24 -6.84 9.91
CA LEU A 175 -8.34 -5.46 10.44
C LEU A 175 -7.67 -4.40 9.54
N THR A 176 -7.10 -4.81 8.40
CA THR A 176 -6.50 -3.91 7.41
C THR A 176 -7.41 -3.72 6.20
N LYS A 177 -7.92 -4.83 5.62
CA LYS A 177 -8.74 -4.79 4.38
C LYS A 177 -9.92 -5.76 4.38
N GLY A 178 -10.31 -6.27 5.55
CA GLY A 178 -11.45 -7.17 5.69
C GLY A 178 -11.20 -8.57 5.10
N PRO A 179 -12.29 -9.32 4.81
CA PRO A 179 -12.23 -10.74 4.42
C PRO A 179 -11.41 -11.05 3.16
N VAL A 180 -11.16 -10.07 2.29
CA VAL A 180 -10.32 -10.23 1.09
C VAL A 180 -8.92 -10.76 1.43
N ALA A 181 -8.41 -10.49 2.64
CA ALA A 181 -7.15 -11.05 3.11
C ALA A 181 -7.11 -12.60 3.08
N LEU A 182 -8.25 -13.27 3.28
CA LEU A 182 -8.33 -14.73 3.30
C LEU A 182 -8.08 -15.36 1.92
N LEU A 183 -8.27 -14.61 0.83
CA LEU A 183 -7.99 -15.07 -0.54
C LEU A 183 -6.51 -15.42 -0.76
N PHE A 184 -5.61 -14.87 0.05
CA PHE A 184 -4.17 -15.15 -0.03
C PHE A 184 -3.77 -16.39 0.78
N TYR A 185 -4.51 -16.73 1.84
CA TYR A 185 -4.16 -17.79 2.78
C TYR A 185 -4.94 -19.09 2.53
N VAL A 186 -6.27 -19.01 2.48
CA VAL A 186 -7.13 -20.21 2.46
C VAL A 186 -6.97 -21.01 1.16
N PRO A 187 -7.09 -20.39 -0.04
CA PRO A 187 -6.88 -21.12 -1.29
C PRO A 187 -5.48 -21.71 -1.43
N LEU A 188 -4.45 -21.01 -0.93
CA LEU A 188 -3.08 -21.52 -0.89
C LEU A 188 -2.99 -22.82 -0.09
N MET A 189 -3.48 -22.83 1.15
CA MET A 189 -3.41 -24.03 2.00
C MET A 189 -4.20 -25.20 1.42
N LEU A 190 -5.39 -24.93 0.85
CA LEU A 190 -6.23 -25.95 0.21
C LEU A 190 -5.53 -26.58 -1.00
N VAL A 191 -5.02 -25.75 -1.93
CA VAL A 191 -4.34 -26.23 -3.14
C VAL A 191 -3.05 -26.96 -2.78
N PHE A 192 -2.29 -26.45 -1.81
CA PHE A 192 -1.06 -27.08 -1.33
C PHE A 192 -1.35 -28.44 -0.68
N TRP A 193 -2.34 -28.52 0.20
CA TRP A 193 -2.79 -29.79 0.79
C TRP A 193 -3.24 -30.78 -0.28
N TRP A 194 -4.06 -30.35 -1.23
CA TRP A 194 -4.57 -31.22 -2.30
C TRP A 194 -3.43 -31.80 -3.16
N ARG A 195 -2.44 -30.97 -3.51
CA ARG A 195 -1.33 -31.34 -4.38
C ARG A 195 -0.26 -32.20 -3.70
N TYR A 196 0.10 -31.89 -2.45
CA TYR A 196 1.23 -32.53 -1.76
C TYR A 196 0.82 -33.45 -0.60
N ARG A 197 -0.48 -33.46 -0.23
CA ARG A 197 -1.05 -34.29 0.85
C ARG A 197 -0.36 -34.12 2.20
N VAL A 198 0.15 -32.91 2.47
CA VAL A 198 0.80 -32.56 3.74
C VAL A 198 -0.28 -32.22 4.78
N PRO A 199 -0.49 -33.02 5.85
CA PRO A 199 -1.60 -32.84 6.78
C PRO A 199 -1.54 -31.52 7.56
N GLN A 200 -0.34 -31.01 7.84
CA GLN A 200 -0.11 -29.73 8.51
C GLN A 200 -0.77 -28.55 7.77
N ALA A 201 -0.94 -28.64 6.46
CA ALA A 201 -1.62 -27.61 5.68
C ALA A 201 -3.15 -27.59 5.93
N MET A 202 -3.76 -28.76 6.17
CA MET A 202 -5.17 -28.83 6.57
C MET A 202 -5.35 -28.33 8.01
N GLU A 203 -4.35 -28.55 8.86
CA GLU A 203 -4.34 -28.01 10.21
C GLU A 203 -4.27 -26.48 10.24
N CYS A 204 -3.50 -25.86 9.33
CA CYS A 204 -3.53 -24.41 9.10
C CYS A 204 -4.94 -23.87 8.78
N LEU A 205 -5.87 -24.70 8.31
CA LEU A 205 -7.25 -24.33 8.00
C LEU A 205 -8.23 -24.67 9.12
N THR A 206 -7.99 -25.74 9.86
CA THR A 206 -8.93 -26.31 10.83
C THR A 206 -8.60 -25.95 12.29
N HIS A 207 -7.49 -25.25 12.52
CA HIS A 207 -7.07 -24.87 13.86
C HIS A 207 -7.97 -23.80 14.50
N TRP A 208 -8.99 -24.26 15.25
CA TRP A 208 -10.00 -23.39 15.86
C TRP A 208 -9.44 -22.30 16.78
N ARG A 209 -8.39 -22.61 17.58
CA ARG A 209 -7.74 -21.62 18.47
C ARG A 209 -7.10 -20.49 17.66
N GLY A 210 -6.54 -20.82 16.51
CA GLY A 210 -6.00 -19.85 15.57
C GLY A 210 -7.07 -18.91 15.04
N TRP A 211 -8.19 -19.47 14.57
CA TRP A 211 -9.32 -18.65 14.14
C TRP A 211 -9.87 -17.78 15.27
N LEU A 212 -9.95 -18.30 16.50
CA LEU A 212 -10.32 -17.49 17.66
C LEU A 212 -9.35 -16.31 17.87
N ILE A 213 -8.04 -16.51 17.74
CA ILE A 213 -7.04 -15.41 17.81
C ILE A 213 -7.30 -14.37 16.71
N ALA A 214 -7.48 -14.80 15.46
CA ALA A 214 -7.73 -13.89 14.35
C ALA A 214 -9.02 -13.08 14.56
N LEU A 215 -10.09 -13.73 15.03
CA LEU A 215 -11.36 -13.09 15.34
C LEU A 215 -11.26 -12.13 16.52
N LEU A 216 -10.53 -12.47 17.59
CA LEU A 216 -10.32 -11.57 18.72
C LEU A 216 -9.54 -10.31 18.36
N ILE A 217 -8.71 -10.35 17.32
CA ILE A 217 -8.01 -9.16 16.80
C ILE A 217 -8.93 -8.34 15.90
N ALA A 218 -9.65 -9.00 14.98
CA ALA A 218 -10.40 -8.31 13.94
C ALA A 218 -11.78 -7.83 14.40
N LEU A 219 -12.57 -8.70 15.04
CA LEU A 219 -13.98 -8.46 15.35
C LEU A 219 -14.24 -7.27 16.28
N PRO A 220 -13.42 -6.94 17.30
CA PRO A 220 -13.78 -5.89 18.26
C PRO A 220 -14.14 -4.55 17.61
N TRP A 221 -13.41 -4.16 16.56
CA TRP A 221 -13.72 -2.92 15.84
C TRP A 221 -15.05 -3.00 15.10
N TYR A 222 -15.30 -4.09 14.36
CA TYR A 222 -16.57 -4.28 13.65
C TYR A 222 -17.76 -4.27 14.61
N LEU A 223 -17.62 -4.94 15.77
CA LEU A 223 -18.65 -4.95 16.81
C LEU A 223 -18.88 -3.55 17.38
N ALA A 224 -17.82 -2.84 17.75
CA ALA A 224 -17.93 -1.48 18.32
C ALA A 224 -18.57 -0.49 17.33
N VAL A 225 -18.22 -0.56 16.04
CA VAL A 225 -18.85 0.26 14.99
C VAL A 225 -20.32 -0.12 14.82
N SER A 226 -20.65 -1.42 14.79
CA SER A 226 -22.05 -1.89 14.64
C SER A 226 -22.93 -1.48 15.82
N LEU A 227 -22.39 -1.50 17.04
CA LEU A 227 -23.10 -1.06 18.23
C LEU A 227 -23.35 0.46 18.24
N LYS A 228 -22.46 1.26 17.62
CA LYS A 228 -22.56 2.72 17.57
C LYS A 228 -23.40 3.23 16.40
N LEU A 229 -23.34 2.57 15.24
CA LEU A 229 -23.95 3.04 13.99
C LEU A 229 -25.11 2.17 13.48
N GLY A 230 -25.37 1.01 14.09
CA GLY A 230 -26.32 0.03 13.57
C GLY A 230 -25.66 -1.05 12.72
N TRP A 231 -26.32 -2.21 12.59
CA TRP A 231 -25.81 -3.36 11.84
C TRP A 231 -26.03 -3.24 10.33
N ASP A 232 -27.01 -2.45 9.91
CA ASP A 232 -27.38 -2.14 8.53
C ASP A 232 -26.29 -1.34 7.77
N ILE A 233 -25.37 -0.71 8.51
CA ILE A 233 -24.28 0.07 7.95
C ILE A 233 -23.39 -0.73 6.98
N TRP A 234 -23.21 -2.03 7.24
CA TRP A 234 -22.37 -2.89 6.39
C TRP A 234 -23.02 -3.16 5.03
N GLY A 235 -24.35 -3.21 4.96
CA GLY A 235 -25.10 -3.34 3.70
C GLY A 235 -24.83 -2.14 2.79
N HIS A 236 -24.99 -0.93 3.33
CA HIS A 236 -24.72 0.33 2.61
C HIS A 236 -23.27 0.43 2.13
N ILE A 237 -22.29 0.00 2.94
CA ILE A 237 -20.88 0.01 2.54
C ILE A 237 -20.65 -0.95 1.38
N VAL A 238 -21.20 -2.17 1.46
CA VAL A 238 -21.06 -3.17 0.39
C VAL A 238 -21.69 -2.66 -0.90
N GLU A 239 -22.89 -2.10 -0.83
CA GLU A 239 -23.58 -1.51 -1.97
C GLU A 239 -22.76 -0.38 -2.59
N THR A 240 -22.25 0.55 -1.78
CA THR A 240 -21.44 1.69 -2.27
C THR A 240 -20.12 1.22 -2.89
N ASP A 241 -19.42 0.27 -2.25
CA ASP A 241 -18.16 -0.29 -2.75
C ASP A 241 -18.37 -1.18 -4.00
N MET A 242 -19.57 -1.73 -4.22
CA MET A 242 -19.92 -2.58 -5.37
C MET A 242 -20.53 -1.78 -6.53
N ALA A 243 -21.48 -0.88 -6.28
CA ALA A 243 -22.12 -0.04 -7.29
C ALA A 243 -21.08 0.77 -8.07
N GLY A 244 -20.13 1.41 -7.38
CA GLY A 244 -19.03 2.15 -8.00
C GLY A 244 -18.06 1.28 -8.83
N LYS A 245 -18.08 -0.05 -8.68
CA LYS A 245 -17.28 -0.99 -9.50
C LYS A 245 -18.04 -1.57 -10.67
N ILE A 246 -19.38 -1.61 -10.61
CA ILE A 246 -20.24 -2.23 -11.63
C ILE A 246 -20.61 -1.21 -12.72
N GLU A 247 -20.86 0.06 -12.36
CA GLU A 247 -21.35 1.08 -13.31
C GLU A 247 -20.31 1.57 -14.35
N ARG A 248 -19.03 1.18 -14.27
CA ARG A 248 -17.96 1.74 -15.14
C ARG A 248 -17.04 0.73 -15.84
N ALA A 249 -17.33 -0.56 -15.81
CA ALA A 249 -16.35 -1.57 -16.20
C ALA A 249 -16.46 -2.01 -17.67
N GLN A 250 -15.61 -1.47 -18.55
CA GLN A 250 -15.06 -2.30 -19.62
C GLN A 250 -14.07 -3.26 -18.95
N ALA A 251 -14.26 -4.56 -19.10
CA ALA A 251 -13.43 -5.54 -18.41
C ALA A 251 -11.97 -5.42 -18.84
N ASP A 252 -11.06 -5.28 -17.86
CA ASP A 252 -9.64 -5.20 -18.13
C ASP A 252 -9.14 -6.54 -18.71
N PRO A 253 -8.18 -6.54 -19.65
CA PRO A 253 -7.65 -7.77 -20.23
C PRO A 253 -7.05 -8.73 -19.18
N LEU A 254 -7.18 -10.04 -19.42
CA LEU A 254 -6.63 -11.07 -18.51
C LEU A 254 -5.10 -10.98 -18.36
N TYR A 255 -4.40 -10.50 -19.39
CA TYR A 255 -2.93 -10.39 -19.39
C TYR A 255 -2.38 -9.18 -18.64
N GLN A 256 -3.24 -8.30 -18.10
CA GLN A 256 -2.85 -7.06 -17.42
C GLN A 256 -1.88 -7.32 -16.23
N TYR A 257 -2.23 -8.24 -15.34
CA TYR A 257 -1.39 -8.56 -14.18
C TYR A 257 -0.05 -9.20 -14.55
N PRO A 258 0.02 -10.18 -15.47
CA PRO A 258 1.30 -10.65 -16.00
C PRO A 258 2.20 -9.53 -16.53
N LEU A 259 1.65 -8.56 -17.27
CA LEU A 259 2.44 -7.42 -17.78
C LEU A 259 2.97 -6.54 -16.64
N TRP A 260 2.14 -6.23 -15.64
CA TRP A 260 2.59 -5.47 -14.47
C TRP A 260 3.63 -6.21 -13.65
N LEU A 261 3.51 -7.53 -13.46
CA LEU A 261 4.54 -8.34 -12.80
C LEU A 261 5.86 -8.30 -13.58
N ILE A 262 5.82 -8.41 -14.91
CA ILE A 262 7.03 -8.30 -15.72
C ILE A 262 7.69 -6.94 -15.48
N ALA A 263 6.93 -5.84 -15.59
CA ALA A 263 7.44 -4.50 -15.37
C ALA A 263 8.02 -4.31 -13.95
N ASP A 264 7.32 -4.78 -12.93
CA ASP A 264 7.69 -4.61 -11.52
C ASP A 264 8.89 -5.45 -11.09
N PHE A 265 9.20 -6.53 -11.81
CA PHE A 265 10.29 -7.44 -11.49
C PHE A 265 11.40 -7.47 -12.54
N LEU A 266 11.45 -6.55 -13.50
CA LEU A 266 12.63 -6.39 -14.34
C LEU A 266 13.85 -6.02 -13.49
N PRO A 267 15.04 -6.62 -13.71
CA PRO A 267 15.36 -7.65 -14.71
C PRO A 267 15.14 -9.11 -14.23
N TRP A 268 14.78 -9.33 -12.97
CA TRP A 268 14.66 -10.64 -12.31
C TRP A 268 13.71 -11.60 -13.02
N CYS A 269 12.60 -11.11 -13.59
CA CYS A 269 11.63 -11.94 -14.30
C CYS A 269 12.24 -12.63 -15.54
N LEU A 270 13.30 -12.08 -16.14
CA LEU A 270 13.98 -12.66 -17.30
C LEU A 270 14.64 -14.01 -16.98
N LEU A 271 14.94 -14.28 -15.71
CA LEU A 271 15.52 -15.55 -15.27
C LEU A 271 14.58 -16.74 -15.50
N VAL A 272 13.26 -16.49 -15.50
CA VAL A 272 12.26 -17.54 -15.80
C VAL A 272 12.35 -17.99 -17.26
N LEU A 273 12.71 -17.08 -18.17
CA LEU A 273 12.79 -17.34 -19.61
C LEU A 273 13.98 -18.22 -20.00
N LEU A 274 14.99 -18.35 -19.14
CA LEU A 274 16.18 -19.15 -19.46
C LEU A 274 15.85 -20.64 -19.67
N ASN A 275 14.93 -21.21 -18.87
CA ASN A 275 14.52 -22.62 -18.94
C ASN A 275 13.12 -22.82 -18.34
N PRO A 276 12.04 -22.31 -18.94
CA PRO A 276 10.72 -22.23 -18.30
C PRO A 276 10.16 -23.59 -17.88
N THR A 277 10.25 -24.61 -18.74
CA THR A 277 9.75 -25.97 -18.45
C THR A 277 10.48 -26.63 -17.29
N LYS A 278 11.81 -26.51 -17.28
CA LYS A 278 12.67 -27.07 -16.22
C LYS A 278 12.44 -26.32 -14.90
N ASN A 279 12.31 -25.00 -14.94
CA ASN A 279 12.07 -24.16 -13.77
C ASN A 279 10.73 -24.49 -13.09
N THR A 280 9.65 -24.58 -13.88
CA THR A 280 8.32 -24.92 -13.34
C THR A 280 8.29 -26.33 -12.76
N ARG A 281 8.86 -27.33 -13.46
CA ARG A 281 8.95 -28.70 -12.95
C ARG A 281 9.71 -28.75 -11.63
N ARG A 282 10.87 -28.08 -11.55
CA ARG A 282 11.68 -27.99 -10.33
C ARG A 282 10.92 -27.41 -9.15
N TRP A 283 10.19 -26.31 -9.37
CA TRP A 283 9.40 -25.71 -8.31
C TRP A 283 8.31 -26.64 -7.81
N LEU A 284 7.67 -27.39 -8.71
CA LEU A 284 6.62 -28.34 -8.35
C LEU A 284 7.14 -29.64 -7.72
N ASP A 285 8.37 -30.06 -8.01
CA ASP A 285 8.93 -31.32 -7.50
C ASP A 285 9.26 -31.25 -5.99
N SER A 286 9.62 -30.08 -5.47
CA SER A 286 9.87 -29.88 -4.03
C SER A 286 8.67 -29.21 -3.36
N PRO A 287 8.09 -29.80 -2.28
CA PRO A 287 6.98 -29.19 -1.56
C PRO A 287 7.27 -27.77 -1.06
N LYS A 288 8.51 -27.48 -0.66
CA LYS A 288 8.90 -26.14 -0.15
C LYS A 288 8.80 -25.07 -1.24
N SER A 289 9.36 -25.33 -2.43
CA SER A 289 9.24 -24.40 -3.56
C SER A 289 7.83 -24.39 -4.15
N GLY A 290 7.14 -25.53 -4.13
CA GLY A 290 5.77 -25.67 -4.59
C GLY A 290 4.80 -24.81 -3.78
N PHE A 291 5.01 -24.75 -2.46
CA PHE A 291 4.27 -23.85 -1.59
C PHE A 291 4.43 -22.37 -2.00
N MET A 292 5.67 -21.93 -2.26
CA MET A 292 5.94 -20.55 -2.71
C MET A 292 5.36 -20.28 -4.11
N LEU A 293 5.38 -21.27 -5.00
CA LEU A 293 4.76 -21.19 -6.31
C LEU A 293 3.24 -21.00 -6.22
N ILE A 294 2.58 -21.82 -5.40
CA ILE A 294 1.13 -21.70 -5.19
C ILE A 294 0.80 -20.34 -4.55
N ALA A 295 1.61 -19.87 -3.59
CA ALA A 295 1.42 -18.57 -2.94
C ALA A 295 1.58 -17.39 -3.93
N ALA A 296 2.40 -17.56 -4.96
CA ALA A 296 2.61 -16.57 -6.01
C ALA A 296 1.48 -16.60 -7.07
N VAL A 297 1.10 -17.81 -7.52
CA VAL A 297 0.21 -18.01 -8.68
C VAL A 297 -1.27 -17.90 -8.32
N ILE A 298 -1.68 -18.36 -7.14
CA ILE A 298 -3.10 -18.35 -6.77
C ILE A 298 -3.69 -16.93 -6.74
N PRO A 299 -3.06 -15.94 -6.08
CA PRO A 299 -3.52 -14.55 -6.16
C PRO A 299 -3.56 -14.04 -7.60
N LEU A 300 -2.53 -14.35 -8.40
CA LEU A 300 -2.47 -13.95 -9.80
C LEU A 300 -3.67 -14.46 -10.59
N VAL A 301 -4.01 -15.75 -10.46
CA VAL A 301 -5.18 -16.34 -11.13
C VAL A 301 -6.47 -15.70 -10.63
N LEU A 302 -6.69 -15.67 -9.31
CA LEU A 302 -7.94 -15.19 -8.71
C LEU A 302 -8.23 -13.74 -9.09
N PHE A 303 -7.24 -12.85 -8.98
CA PHE A 303 -7.43 -11.43 -9.33
C PHE A 303 -7.53 -11.22 -10.84
N SER A 304 -6.85 -12.04 -11.67
CA SER A 304 -6.97 -11.91 -13.12
C SER A 304 -8.38 -12.22 -13.64
N LEU A 305 -9.12 -13.08 -12.93
CA LEU A 305 -10.52 -13.39 -13.25
C LEU A 305 -11.50 -12.28 -12.86
N MET A 306 -11.07 -11.26 -12.10
CA MET A 306 -11.92 -10.12 -11.76
C MET A 306 -11.99 -9.11 -12.91
N ALA A 307 -13.16 -8.50 -13.10
CA ALA A 307 -13.41 -7.54 -14.19
C ALA A 307 -12.50 -6.30 -14.11
N ASN A 308 -12.41 -5.67 -12.93
CA ASN A 308 -11.59 -4.48 -12.70
C ASN A 308 -10.26 -4.84 -12.03
N LYS A 309 -9.15 -4.49 -12.66
CA LYS A 309 -7.81 -4.87 -12.21
C LYS A 309 -7.05 -3.65 -11.69
N HIS A 310 -6.39 -3.81 -10.55
CA HIS A 310 -5.54 -2.76 -9.99
C HIS A 310 -4.22 -3.41 -9.58
N ALA A 311 -3.10 -2.93 -10.11
CA ALA A 311 -1.78 -3.55 -9.93
C ALA A 311 -1.47 -3.87 -8.45
N LYS A 312 -1.85 -2.95 -7.56
CA LYS A 312 -1.65 -3.04 -6.12
C LYS A 312 -2.35 -4.22 -5.42
N TYR A 313 -3.35 -4.85 -6.03
CA TYR A 313 -4.03 -6.02 -5.44
C TYR A 313 -3.15 -7.26 -5.42
N LEU A 314 -2.17 -7.34 -6.31
CA LEU A 314 -1.26 -8.48 -6.38
C LEU A 314 -0.08 -8.36 -5.40
N LEU A 315 0.11 -7.17 -4.79
CA LEU A 315 1.23 -6.88 -3.91
C LEU A 315 1.49 -7.93 -2.81
N PRO A 316 0.47 -8.53 -2.15
CA PRO A 316 0.73 -9.56 -1.14
C PRO A 316 1.41 -10.83 -1.66
N SER A 317 1.40 -11.09 -2.97
CA SER A 317 2.11 -12.22 -3.58
C SER A 317 3.54 -11.87 -4.04
N TYR A 318 3.95 -10.60 -3.98
CA TYR A 318 5.25 -10.15 -4.49
C TYR A 318 6.42 -10.80 -3.76
N PRO A 319 6.39 -10.97 -2.41
CA PRO A 319 7.44 -11.73 -1.74
C PRO A 319 7.58 -13.19 -2.20
N ALA A 320 6.47 -13.86 -2.56
CA ALA A 320 6.54 -15.21 -3.12
C ALA A 320 7.27 -15.22 -4.48
N TRP A 321 6.93 -14.28 -5.36
CA TRP A 321 7.63 -14.09 -6.64
C TRP A 321 9.11 -13.78 -6.44
N ALA A 322 9.44 -12.89 -5.49
CA ALA A 322 10.82 -12.55 -5.18
C ALA A 322 11.63 -13.76 -4.67
N ILE A 323 11.03 -14.62 -3.85
CA ILE A 323 11.66 -15.87 -3.41
C ILE A 323 11.91 -16.79 -4.61
N LEU A 324 10.92 -17.01 -5.47
CA LEU A 324 11.07 -17.89 -6.66
C LEU A 324 12.17 -17.39 -7.61
N PHE A 325 12.23 -16.08 -7.88
CA PHE A 325 13.31 -15.51 -8.69
C PHE A 325 14.67 -15.63 -8.00
N ALA A 326 14.72 -15.45 -6.67
CA ALA A 326 15.95 -15.59 -5.90
C ALA A 326 16.48 -17.03 -5.89
N LEU A 327 15.60 -18.04 -5.86
CA LEU A 327 16.00 -19.45 -5.99
C LEU A 327 16.70 -19.69 -7.34
N LEU A 328 16.12 -19.23 -8.45
CA LEU A 328 16.73 -19.35 -9.78
C LEU A 328 18.05 -18.57 -9.87
N ALA A 329 18.06 -17.32 -9.40
CA ALA A 329 19.24 -16.45 -9.44
C ALA A 329 20.41 -17.02 -8.63
N SER A 330 20.14 -17.55 -7.44
CA SER A 330 21.16 -18.11 -6.55
C SER A 330 21.78 -19.38 -7.14
N GLU A 331 20.99 -20.24 -7.78
CA GLU A 331 21.52 -21.41 -8.51
C GLU A 331 22.45 -21.02 -9.66
N VAL A 332 22.05 -20.03 -10.47
CA VAL A 332 22.88 -19.53 -11.56
C VAL A 332 24.17 -18.97 -10.99
N TYR A 333 24.08 -18.11 -9.96
CA TYR A 333 25.22 -17.49 -9.31
C TYR A 333 26.26 -18.51 -8.81
N LEU A 334 25.81 -19.60 -8.17
CA LEU A 334 26.71 -20.62 -7.65
C LEU A 334 27.45 -21.42 -8.74
N LYS A 335 26.96 -21.42 -9.98
CA LYS A 335 27.62 -22.07 -11.14
C LYS A 335 28.55 -21.15 -11.92
N LEU A 336 28.53 -19.85 -11.65
CA LEU A 336 29.38 -18.88 -12.34
C LEU A 336 30.83 -18.98 -11.85
N SER A 337 31.77 -18.65 -12.74
CA SER A 337 33.17 -18.46 -12.36
C SER A 337 33.33 -17.28 -11.39
N SER A 338 34.39 -17.26 -10.59
CA SER A 338 34.64 -16.20 -9.59
C SER A 338 34.66 -14.79 -10.18
N GLN A 339 35.05 -14.63 -11.45
CA GLN A 339 34.97 -13.35 -12.15
C GLN A 339 33.52 -12.96 -12.47
N LYS A 340 32.73 -13.88 -13.04
CA LYS A 340 31.32 -13.65 -13.36
C LYS A 340 30.47 -13.43 -12.11
N GLN A 341 30.79 -14.08 -10.99
CA GLN A 341 30.17 -13.83 -9.69
C GLN A 341 30.40 -12.38 -9.21
N ARG A 342 31.62 -11.85 -9.37
CA ARG A 342 31.92 -10.45 -9.04
C ARG A 342 31.11 -9.47 -9.90
N TRP A 343 30.98 -9.74 -11.19
CA TRP A 343 30.15 -8.94 -12.09
C TRP A 343 28.67 -8.99 -11.71
N ALA A 344 28.13 -10.16 -11.37
CA ALA A 344 26.74 -10.31 -10.93
C ALA A 344 26.46 -9.51 -9.65
N VAL A 345 27.35 -9.59 -8.64
CA VAL A 345 27.24 -8.79 -7.41
C VAL A 345 27.35 -7.30 -7.71
N GLY A 346 28.29 -6.89 -8.57
CA GLY A 346 28.45 -5.50 -9.01
C GLY A 346 27.18 -4.97 -9.69
N GLY A 347 26.58 -5.75 -10.60
CA GLY A 347 25.31 -5.40 -11.24
C GLY A 347 24.15 -5.26 -10.26
N CYS A 348 24.05 -6.16 -9.27
CA CYS A 348 23.06 -6.03 -8.19
C CYS A 348 23.27 -4.76 -7.37
N ALA A 349 24.53 -4.43 -7.03
CA ALA A 349 24.86 -3.22 -6.28
C ALA A 349 24.52 -1.94 -7.06
N VAL A 350 24.78 -1.91 -8.38
CA VAL A 350 24.39 -0.80 -9.26
C VAL A 350 22.87 -0.66 -9.32
N LEU A 351 22.13 -1.77 -9.46
CA LEU A 351 20.67 -1.74 -9.48
C LEU A 351 20.10 -1.20 -8.16
N VAL A 352 20.60 -1.68 -7.02
CA VAL A 352 20.22 -1.17 -5.69
C VAL A 352 20.54 0.32 -5.56
N ALA A 353 21.73 0.75 -6.00
CA ALA A 353 22.10 2.16 -5.99
C ALA A 353 21.19 3.01 -6.90
N ALA A 354 20.82 2.51 -8.08
CA ALA A 354 19.91 3.20 -8.99
C ALA A 354 18.53 3.40 -8.37
N PHE A 355 17.99 2.37 -7.70
CA PHE A 355 16.73 2.48 -6.94
C PHE A 355 16.84 3.51 -5.81
N PHE A 356 17.93 3.46 -5.04
CA PHE A 356 18.18 4.45 -3.98
C PHE A 356 18.23 5.88 -4.54
N VAL A 357 19.00 6.11 -5.62
CA VAL A 357 19.10 7.43 -6.27
C VAL A 357 17.76 7.89 -6.84
N PHE A 358 16.98 6.98 -7.42
CA PHE A 358 15.64 7.30 -7.91
C PHE A 358 14.74 7.81 -6.78
N TYR A 359 14.64 7.09 -5.67
CA TYR A 359 13.77 7.52 -4.56
C TYR A 359 14.34 8.70 -3.76
N ALA A 360 15.66 8.88 -3.73
CA ALA A 360 16.30 10.01 -3.08
C ALA A 360 16.13 11.33 -3.85
N VAL A 361 16.13 11.27 -5.19
CA VAL A 361 16.17 12.48 -6.05
C VAL A 361 15.25 12.39 -7.27
N GLY A 362 15.23 11.25 -7.97
CA GLY A 362 14.48 11.08 -9.22
C GLY A 362 12.97 11.24 -9.06
N GLU A 363 12.39 10.63 -8.04
CA GLU A 363 10.94 10.62 -7.79
C GLU A 363 10.37 12.04 -7.63
N ALA A 364 11.04 12.87 -6.84
CA ALA A 364 10.67 14.28 -6.63
C ALA A 364 10.68 15.06 -7.96
N LYS A 365 11.67 14.81 -8.82
CA LYS A 365 11.77 15.50 -10.13
C LYS A 365 10.69 15.03 -11.10
N VAL A 366 10.50 13.72 -11.24
CA VAL A 366 9.56 13.11 -12.18
C VAL A 366 8.12 13.49 -11.85
N PHE A 367 7.76 13.48 -10.56
CA PHE A 367 6.39 13.71 -10.13
C PHE A 367 6.10 15.13 -9.62
N LYS A 368 7.01 16.09 -9.82
CA LYS A 368 6.86 17.48 -9.36
C LYS A 368 5.50 18.11 -9.71
N HIS A 369 5.04 17.88 -10.94
CA HIS A 369 3.74 18.37 -11.44
C HIS A 369 2.54 17.85 -10.65
N ARG A 370 2.66 16.71 -9.95
CA ARG A 370 1.57 16.11 -9.18
C ARG A 370 1.36 16.76 -7.82
N TYR A 371 2.34 17.52 -7.33
CA TYR A 371 2.31 17.97 -5.94
C TYR A 371 2.76 19.40 -5.68
N GLN A 372 3.47 20.06 -6.60
CA GLN A 372 4.07 21.37 -6.35
C GLN A 372 3.07 22.46 -5.94
N ALA A 373 1.81 22.34 -6.38
CA ALA A 373 0.73 23.26 -6.03
C ALA A 373 0.26 23.11 -4.58
N LEU A 374 0.37 21.91 -3.97
CA LEU A 374 -0.25 21.60 -2.68
C LEU A 374 0.32 22.45 -1.52
N PRO A 375 1.65 22.64 -1.37
CA PRO A 375 2.17 23.55 -0.36
C PRO A 375 1.80 25.02 -0.61
N GLN A 376 1.57 25.41 -1.87
CA GLN A 376 1.16 26.77 -2.21
C GLN A 376 -0.30 27.01 -1.82
N ILE A 377 -1.17 26.04 -2.11
CA ILE A 377 -2.57 26.01 -1.68
C ILE A 377 -2.67 26.13 -0.15
N ALA A 378 -1.90 25.31 0.58
CA ALA A 378 -1.83 25.39 2.04
C ALA A 378 -1.45 26.79 2.53
N LYS A 379 -0.42 27.41 1.94
CA LYS A 379 0.01 28.77 2.27
C LYS A 379 -1.07 29.82 1.99
N THR A 380 -1.82 29.69 0.90
CA THR A 380 -2.92 30.60 0.58
C THR A 380 -4.03 30.51 1.63
N PHE A 381 -4.39 29.31 2.11
CA PHE A 381 -5.40 29.20 3.18
C PHE A 381 -4.95 29.84 4.50
N VAL A 382 -3.65 29.78 4.83
CA VAL A 382 -3.10 30.43 6.03
C VAL A 382 -3.22 31.96 5.99
N GLN A 383 -3.27 32.58 4.80
CA GLN A 383 -3.44 34.04 4.66
C GLN A 383 -4.85 34.52 5.05
N TYR A 384 -5.84 33.61 5.08
CA TYR A 384 -7.22 33.91 5.40
C TYR A 384 -7.69 33.07 6.61
N PRO A 385 -7.10 33.30 7.81
CA PRO A 385 -7.48 32.55 9.00
C PRO A 385 -8.95 32.81 9.34
N GLN A 386 -9.64 31.79 9.84
CA GLN A 386 -11.06 31.84 10.25
C GLN A 386 -12.07 32.14 9.12
N VAL A 387 -11.65 32.12 7.85
CA VAL A 387 -12.60 32.20 6.72
C VAL A 387 -13.04 30.78 6.35
N PRO A 388 -14.35 30.49 6.28
CA PRO A 388 -14.83 29.18 5.85
C PRO A 388 -14.40 28.92 4.41
N VAL A 389 -13.95 27.69 4.14
CA VAL A 389 -13.50 27.27 2.80
C VAL A 389 -14.42 26.16 2.32
N TYR A 390 -14.99 26.36 1.14
CA TYR A 390 -15.84 25.39 0.46
C TYR A 390 -15.17 24.89 -0.81
N ALA A 391 -15.52 23.68 -1.23
CA ALA A 391 -15.18 23.15 -2.54
C ALA A 391 -16.42 23.13 -3.44
N LEU A 392 -16.23 23.33 -4.74
CA LEU A 392 -17.32 23.22 -5.71
C LEU A 392 -17.37 21.83 -6.33
N HIS A 393 -18.53 21.18 -6.29
CA HIS A 393 -18.84 19.83 -6.86
C HIS A 393 -18.04 18.65 -6.30
N GLU A 394 -16.72 18.72 -6.27
CA GLU A 394 -15.85 17.70 -5.71
C GLU A 394 -14.54 18.31 -5.18
N VAL A 395 -13.81 17.53 -4.37
CA VAL A 395 -12.51 17.94 -3.86
C VAL A 395 -11.57 16.74 -3.77
N ASP A 396 -10.36 16.86 -4.31
CA ASP A 396 -9.32 15.87 -4.09
C ASP A 396 -8.92 15.88 -2.60
N PRO A 397 -8.92 14.74 -1.90
CA PRO A 397 -8.52 14.63 -0.52
C PRO A 397 -7.12 15.20 -0.23
N ARG A 398 -6.23 15.33 -1.23
CA ARG A 398 -4.96 16.03 -1.06
C ARG A 398 -5.17 17.50 -0.71
N ALA A 399 -6.09 18.21 -1.37
CA ALA A 399 -6.39 19.59 -1.02
C ALA A 399 -6.92 19.70 0.42
N VAL A 400 -7.80 18.77 0.84
CA VAL A 400 -8.30 18.68 2.22
C VAL A 400 -7.16 18.43 3.21
N TYR A 401 -6.28 17.48 2.91
CA TYR A 401 -5.12 17.13 3.75
C TYR A 401 -4.17 18.32 3.95
N TYR A 402 -3.87 19.07 2.88
CA TYR A 402 -2.96 20.21 2.94
C TYR A 402 -3.62 21.47 3.51
N ARG A 403 -4.96 21.56 3.48
CA ARG A 403 -5.68 22.55 4.28
C ARG A 403 -5.63 22.21 5.77
N GLY A 404 -5.64 20.92 6.13
CA GLY A 404 -5.65 20.45 7.52
C GLY A 404 -6.98 20.67 8.24
N GLN A 405 -8.02 21.08 7.52
CA GLN A 405 -9.36 21.29 8.01
C GLN A 405 -10.39 20.86 6.93
N PRO A 406 -11.64 20.55 7.31
CA PRO A 406 -12.68 20.07 6.39
C PRO A 406 -13.14 21.15 5.42
N MET A 407 -13.19 20.82 4.14
CA MET A 407 -13.62 21.67 3.05
C MET A 407 -14.95 21.13 2.52
N PRO A 408 -16.11 21.55 3.06
CA PRO A 408 -17.40 21.02 2.64
C PRO A 408 -17.63 21.28 1.16
N VAL A 409 -18.19 20.28 0.47
CA VAL A 409 -18.50 20.35 -0.95
C VAL A 409 -19.91 20.94 -1.09
N LEU A 410 -20.05 21.98 -1.91
CA LEU A 410 -21.31 22.65 -2.20
C LEU A 410 -21.62 22.62 -3.70
N GLU A 411 -22.90 22.66 -4.03
CA GLU A 411 -23.35 22.85 -5.41
C GLU A 411 -23.31 24.33 -5.81
N ALA A 412 -23.23 24.59 -7.11
CA ALA A 412 -23.14 25.94 -7.66
C ALA A 412 -24.28 26.86 -7.18
N VAL A 413 -25.48 26.31 -6.96
CA VAL A 413 -26.65 27.04 -6.48
C VAL A 413 -26.47 27.53 -5.05
N ASP A 414 -25.96 26.67 -4.16
CA ASP A 414 -25.71 27.03 -2.75
C ASP A 414 -24.64 28.11 -2.64
N ILE A 415 -23.60 28.00 -3.47
CA ILE A 415 -22.54 29.02 -3.55
C ILE A 415 -23.10 30.36 -4.03
N ALA A 416 -23.97 30.35 -5.05
CA ALA A 416 -24.63 31.56 -5.53
C ALA A 416 -25.46 32.22 -4.43
N GLN A 417 -26.24 31.44 -3.69
CA GLN A 417 -27.05 31.95 -2.57
C GLN A 417 -26.17 32.58 -1.49
N LYS A 418 -25.07 31.92 -1.09
CA LYS A 418 -24.13 32.46 -0.10
C LYS A 418 -23.44 33.74 -0.57
N ALA A 419 -23.03 33.78 -1.84
CA ALA A 419 -22.42 34.98 -2.43
C ALA A 419 -23.42 36.14 -2.46
N SER A 420 -24.67 35.90 -2.86
CA SER A 420 -25.74 36.90 -2.88
C SER A 420 -26.13 37.37 -1.48
N ALA A 421 -26.03 36.52 -0.46
CA ALA A 421 -26.24 36.88 0.94
C ALA A 421 -25.08 37.72 1.53
N GLY A 422 -24.00 37.95 0.79
CA GLY A 422 -22.83 38.71 1.25
C GLY A 422 -21.98 37.94 2.27
N GLU A 423 -22.13 36.62 2.37
CA GLU A 423 -21.30 35.80 3.24
C GLU A 423 -19.83 35.86 2.82
N ARG A 424 -18.93 35.89 3.81
CA ARG A 424 -17.48 35.88 3.60
C ARG A 424 -16.95 34.44 3.61
N PHE A 425 -16.48 33.95 2.47
CA PHE A 425 -15.94 32.60 2.32
C PHE A 425 -14.88 32.52 1.21
N LEU A 426 -14.09 31.46 1.26
CA LEU A 426 -13.22 31.04 0.16
C LEU A 426 -13.84 29.87 -0.58
N LEU A 427 -13.66 29.85 -1.89
CA LEU A 427 -14.08 28.77 -2.76
C LEU A 427 -12.87 28.17 -3.46
N PHE A 428 -12.63 26.89 -3.23
CA PHE A 428 -11.66 26.08 -3.94
C PHE A 428 -12.33 25.38 -5.12
N VAL A 429 -11.74 25.50 -6.31
CA VAL A 429 -12.26 24.92 -7.54
C VAL A 429 -11.15 24.13 -8.23
N GLU A 430 -11.42 22.85 -8.49
CA GLU A 430 -10.60 21.97 -9.32
C GLU A 430 -11.15 22.01 -10.75
N GLU A 431 -10.39 22.56 -11.71
CA GLU A 431 -10.75 22.65 -13.13
C GLU A 431 -11.81 23.71 -13.53
N LYS A 432 -11.59 24.38 -14.67
CA LYS A 432 -12.22 25.67 -15.06
C LYS A 432 -13.69 25.58 -15.50
N SER A 433 -14.30 24.40 -15.56
CA SER A 433 -15.52 24.16 -16.35
C SER A 433 -16.84 24.55 -15.69
N LEU A 434 -16.86 24.96 -14.42
CA LEU A 434 -18.03 25.60 -13.80
C LEU A 434 -17.57 26.62 -12.77
N VAL A 435 -17.23 27.83 -13.21
CA VAL A 435 -17.49 28.98 -12.34
C VAL A 435 -18.69 29.65 -12.98
N PRO A 436 -19.91 29.48 -12.43
CA PRO A 436 -21.02 30.33 -12.85
C PRO A 436 -20.57 31.79 -12.73
N SER A 437 -21.27 32.73 -13.37
CA SER A 437 -21.07 34.16 -13.20
C SER A 437 -21.41 34.61 -11.76
N LEU A 438 -20.64 34.10 -10.80
CA LEU A 438 -20.67 34.39 -9.38
C LEU A 438 -19.78 35.61 -9.22
N ASN A 439 -20.23 36.60 -8.44
CA ASN A 439 -19.45 37.79 -8.09
C ASN A 439 -18.31 37.42 -7.13
N LEU A 440 -17.38 36.58 -7.59
CA LEU A 440 -16.22 36.09 -6.86
C LEU A 440 -14.95 36.57 -7.57
N CYS A 441 -13.96 36.99 -6.80
CA CYS A 441 -12.65 37.36 -7.32
C CYS A 441 -11.69 36.19 -7.21
N LYS A 442 -10.85 36.00 -8.22
CA LYS A 442 -9.78 35.00 -8.19
C LYS A 442 -8.62 35.52 -7.34
N LEU A 443 -8.33 34.85 -6.23
CA LEU A 443 -7.25 35.21 -5.31
C LEU A 443 -5.94 34.52 -5.68
N ALA A 444 -6.00 33.26 -6.12
CA ALA A 444 -4.85 32.49 -6.54
C ALA A 444 -5.22 31.45 -7.61
N GLU A 445 -4.27 31.13 -8.48
CA GLU A 445 -4.38 30.06 -9.48
C GLU A 445 -3.11 29.20 -9.40
N PHE A 446 -3.29 27.89 -9.46
CA PHE A 446 -2.22 26.91 -9.33
C PHE A 446 -2.20 26.02 -10.58
N SER A 447 -1.09 26.07 -11.33
CA SER A 447 -0.91 25.27 -12.54
C SER A 447 0.55 24.82 -12.69
N PRO A 448 0.80 23.53 -13.01
CA PRO A 448 -0.14 22.41 -12.99
C PRO A 448 -0.64 22.03 -11.59
N TYR A 449 -1.86 21.52 -11.52
CA TYR A 449 -2.47 20.91 -10.33
C TYR A 449 -2.73 19.42 -10.57
N LEU A 450 -2.01 18.55 -9.86
CA LEU A 450 -2.12 17.07 -9.82
C LEU A 450 -1.82 16.32 -11.12
N LYS A 451 -2.13 16.91 -12.28
CA LYS A 451 -1.95 16.40 -13.64
C LYS A 451 -1.45 17.56 -14.52
N GLN A 452 -0.75 17.23 -15.60
CA GLN A 452 -0.39 18.24 -16.61
C GLN A 452 -1.66 18.78 -17.28
N GLY A 453 -1.67 20.07 -17.60
CA GLY A 453 -2.82 20.75 -18.24
C GLY A 453 -4.00 21.09 -17.31
N HIS A 454 -4.02 20.58 -16.08
CA HIS A 454 -5.07 20.89 -15.10
C HIS A 454 -4.62 22.02 -14.17
N SER A 455 -5.57 22.79 -13.67
CA SER A 455 -5.35 23.91 -12.75
C SER A 455 -6.40 23.92 -11.64
N ALA A 456 -6.02 24.41 -10.47
CA ALA A 456 -6.95 24.73 -9.39
C ALA A 456 -6.89 26.22 -9.08
N ALA A 457 -7.96 26.76 -8.52
CA ALA A 457 -8.01 28.17 -8.13
C ALA A 457 -8.72 28.34 -6.79
N ILE A 458 -8.34 29.41 -6.08
CA ILE A 458 -9.02 29.87 -4.88
C ILE A 458 -9.68 31.21 -5.22
N TYR A 459 -10.99 31.27 -5.00
CA TYR A 459 -11.79 32.48 -5.15
C TYR A 459 -12.23 33.01 -3.77
N GLY A 460 -12.37 34.33 -3.66
CA GLY A 460 -12.93 35.00 -2.49
C GLY A 460 -14.29 35.61 -2.78
N SER A 461 -15.14 35.68 -1.76
CA SER A 461 -16.43 36.38 -1.83
C SER A 461 -16.39 37.76 -1.15
N GLY A 462 -17.22 38.68 -1.66
CA GLY A 462 -17.55 39.95 -1.01
C GLY A 462 -16.32 40.79 -0.65
N ALA A 463 -16.13 41.05 0.64
CA ALA A 463 -15.04 41.89 1.15
C ALA A 463 -13.64 41.31 0.95
N LEU A 464 -13.50 40.02 0.59
CA LEU A 464 -12.21 39.41 0.26
C LEU A 464 -11.68 39.86 -1.12
N CYS A 465 -12.52 40.51 -1.91
CA CYS A 465 -12.17 41.05 -3.23
C CYS A 465 -11.68 42.49 -3.21
N LYS A 466 -11.56 43.07 -2.01
CA LYS A 466 -10.98 44.39 -1.75
C LYS A 466 -9.67 44.20 -1.01
#